data_AF-A0AAV4DWH0-F1
#
_entry.id   AF-A0AAV4DWH0-F1
#
_cell.length_a   1.000
_cell.length_b   1.000
_cell.length_c   1.000
_cell.angle_alpha   90.00
_cell.angle_beta   90.00
_cell.angle_gamma   90.00
#
_symmetry.space_group_name_H-M   'P 1'
#
loop_
_entity.id
_entity.type
_entity.pdbx_description
1 polymer ?
#
loop_
_entity_poly.entity_id
_entity_poly.type
_entity_poly.pdbx_seq_one_letter_code
_entity_poly.pdbx_strand_id
1 'polypeptide(L)'
;RTLQTSRQYSAVAAVNKQSLAVGYSQGPGIDLINLDGHVLRQICSNIQPFGMAVTEDGELVCSTGHKIASVKVDSGTVAFHKSGLLSV
;
A
#
# COMPACT_ATOMS: atom_id res chain seq x y z
N ARG A 1 -7.02 -8.44 -13.38
CA ARG A 1 -5.75 -9.22 -13.23
C ARG A 1 -5.80 -9.93 -11.89
N THR A 2 -5.51 -11.22 -11.79
CA THR A 2 -5.50 -11.93 -10.49
C THR A 2 -4.10 -11.85 -9.87
N LEU A 3 -4.02 -11.91 -8.54
CA LEU A 3 -2.74 -11.98 -7.84
C LEU A 3 -1.92 -13.19 -8.32
N GLN A 4 -0.64 -12.95 -8.61
CA GLN A 4 0.29 -14.01 -9.00
C GLN A 4 1.06 -14.49 -7.77
N THR A 5 0.88 -15.76 -7.42
CA THR A 5 1.53 -16.42 -6.26
C THR A 5 3.05 -16.48 -6.33
N SER A 6 3.64 -16.20 -7.50
CA SER A 6 5.10 -16.11 -7.69
C SER A 6 5.70 -14.78 -7.22
N ARG A 7 4.88 -13.79 -6.87
CA ARG A 7 5.36 -12.49 -6.37
C ARG A 7 5.59 -12.57 -4.86
N GLN A 8 6.70 -11.98 -4.42
CA GLN A 8 6.97 -11.85 -2.99
C GLN A 8 6.20 -10.65 -2.43
N TYR A 9 5.24 -10.95 -1.56
CA TYR A 9 4.44 -9.98 -0.83
C TYR A 9 5.18 -9.56 0.44
N SER A 10 5.13 -8.27 0.78
CA SER A 10 5.82 -7.71 1.94
C SER A 10 4.90 -7.15 3.00
N ALA A 11 3.75 -6.61 2.61
CA ALA A 11 2.79 -6.01 3.54
C ALA A 11 1.36 -6.10 3.00
N VAL A 12 0.38 -6.04 3.90
CA VAL A 12 -1.04 -5.95 3.56
C VAL A 12 -1.74 -5.01 4.53
N ALA A 13 -2.71 -4.24 4.04
CA ALA A 13 -3.59 -3.43 4.87
C ALA A 13 -5.02 -3.51 4.35
N ALA A 14 -6.00 -3.58 5.27
CA ALA A 14 -7.40 -3.47 4.89
C ALA A 14 -7.72 -2.02 4.55
N VAL A 15 -8.23 -1.78 3.35
CA VAL A 15 -8.65 -0.45 2.89
C VAL A 15 -10.12 -0.23 3.24
N ASN A 16 -10.94 -1.24 3.03
CA ASN A 16 -12.31 -1.28 3.51
C ASN A 16 -12.77 -2.74 3.68
N LYS A 17 -14.05 -2.96 3.94
CA LYS A 17 -14.62 -4.31 4.17
C LYS A 17 -14.49 -5.26 2.97
N GLN A 18 -14.14 -4.76 1.78
CA GLN A 18 -14.17 -5.50 0.52
C GLN A 18 -12.84 -5.42 -0.24
N SER A 19 -11.87 -4.63 0.23
CA SER A 19 -10.61 -4.42 -0.47
C SER A 19 -9.39 -4.34 0.46
N LEU A 20 -8.26 -4.80 -0.08
CA LEU A 20 -6.96 -4.81 0.58
C LEU A 20 -5.94 -4.06 -0.28
N ALA A 21 -5.06 -3.30 0.35
CA ALA A 21 -3.82 -2.86 -0.26
C ALA A 21 -2.76 -3.93 -0.03
N VAL A 22 -2.12 -4.40 -1.10
CA VAL A 22 -1.06 -5.42 -1.06
C VAL A 22 0.23 -4.83 -1.60
N GLY A 23 1.23 -4.80 -0.74
CA GLY A 23 2.57 -4.34 -1.04
C GLY A 23 3.49 -5.49 -1.43
N TYR A 24 4.38 -5.23 -2.38
CA TYR A 24 5.35 -6.21 -2.88
C TYR A 24 6.77 -5.87 -2.40
N SER A 25 7.54 -6.87 -1.98
CA SER A 25 8.96 -6.69 -1.65
C SER A 25 9.79 -6.42 -2.91
N GLN A 26 9.38 -7.04 -4.02
CA GLN A 26 9.90 -6.82 -5.36
C GLN A 26 8.75 -6.88 -6.37
N GLY A 27 8.60 -5.84 -7.19
CA GLY A 27 7.53 -5.76 -8.17
C GLY A 27 6.86 -4.40 -8.22
N PRO A 28 5.56 -4.32 -8.58
CA PRO A 28 4.90 -3.10 -9.03
C PRO A 28 4.51 -2.15 -7.89
N GLY A 29 5.12 -2.24 -6.71
CA GLY A 29 4.81 -1.37 -5.57
C GLY A 29 3.62 -1.84 -4.72
N ILE A 30 2.45 -1.23 -4.88
CA ILE A 30 1.24 -1.49 -4.08
C ILE A 30 0.02 -1.59 -5.00
N ASP A 31 -0.70 -2.70 -4.92
CA ASP A 31 -1.96 -2.93 -5.62
C ASP A 31 -3.15 -2.88 -4.65
N LEU A 32 -4.29 -2.37 -5.13
CA LEU A 32 -5.58 -2.56 -4.50
C LEU A 32 -6.22 -3.83 -5.06
N ILE A 33 -6.60 -4.74 -4.19
CA ILE A 33 -7.28 -6.00 -4.56
C ILE A 33 -8.64 -6.10 -3.87
N ASN A 34 -9.55 -6.88 -4.45
CA ASN A 34 -10.73 -7.34 -3.73
C ASN A 34 -10.43 -8.65 -2.94
N LEU A 35 -11.39 -9.08 -2.13
CA LEU A 35 -11.26 -10.31 -1.33
C LEU A 35 -11.22 -11.60 -2.17
N ASP A 36 -11.62 -11.54 -3.44
CA ASP A 36 -11.49 -12.65 -4.40
C ASP A 36 -10.09 -12.72 -5.03
N GLY A 37 -9.18 -11.81 -4.65
CA GLY A 37 -7.81 -11.76 -5.17
C GLY A 37 -7.67 -11.13 -6.55
N HIS A 38 -8.70 -10.43 -7.03
CA HIS A 38 -8.63 -9.61 -8.24
C HIS A 38 -8.02 -8.25 -7.93
N VAL A 39 -6.98 -7.89 -8.68
CA VAL A 39 -6.42 -6.55 -8.71
C VAL A 39 -7.43 -5.61 -9.36
N LEU A 40 -7.90 -4.65 -8.55
CA LEU A 40 -8.81 -3.58 -8.94
C LEU A 40 -8.04 -2.45 -9.63
N ARG A 41 -6.92 -2.02 -9.02
CA ARG A 41 -6.01 -1.00 -9.57
C ARG A 41 -4.64 -1.04 -8.89
N GLN A 42 -3.65 -0.44 -9.53
CA GLN A 42 -2.38 -0.12 -8.88
C GLN A 42 -2.53 1.19 -8.10
N ILE A 43 -2.13 1.20 -6.83
CA ILE A 43 -2.14 2.39 -5.97
C ILE A 43 -0.86 3.19 -6.19
N CYS A 44 0.28 2.51 -6.20
CA CYS A 44 1.60 3.13 -6.25
C CYS A 44 2.61 2.17 -6.89
N SER A 45 3.51 2.66 -7.75
CA SER A 45 4.51 1.83 -8.44
C SER A 45 5.91 1.87 -7.84
N ASN A 46 6.19 2.83 -6.95
CA ASN A 46 7.55 3.19 -6.52
C ASN A 46 7.80 3.01 -5.01
N ILE A 47 6.88 2.39 -4.28
CA ILE A 47 7.02 2.09 -2.85
C ILE A 47 7.09 0.58 -2.68
N GLN A 48 8.16 0.07 -2.07
CA GLN A 48 8.19 -1.28 -1.52
C GLN A 48 7.99 -1.20 0.00
N PRO A 49 6.76 -1.43 0.50
CA PRO A 49 6.46 -1.27 1.91
C PRO A 49 6.88 -2.52 2.70
N PHE A 50 7.49 -2.32 3.87
CA PHE A 50 7.70 -3.36 4.88
C PHE A 50 6.51 -3.47 5.83
N GLY A 51 5.77 -2.38 6.01
CA GLY A 51 4.55 -2.34 6.81
C GLY A 51 3.57 -1.32 6.25
N MET A 52 2.28 -1.61 6.36
CA MET A 52 1.21 -0.72 5.90
C MET A 52 0.08 -0.65 6.91
N ALA A 53 -0.53 0.52 7.02
CA ALA A 53 -1.76 0.75 7.77
C ALA A 53 -2.61 1.78 7.02
N VAL A 54 -3.93 1.72 7.17
CA VAL A 54 -4.86 2.71 6.62
C VAL A 54 -5.33 3.61 7.75
N THR A 55 -5.22 4.92 7.58
CA THR A 55 -5.70 5.93 8.52
C THR A 55 -7.22 6.06 8.46
N GLU A 56 -7.82 6.69 9.46
CA GLU A 56 -9.26 6.98 9.47
C GLU A 56 -9.68 7.83 8.26
N ASP A 57 -8.81 8.73 7.81
CA ASP A 57 -9.00 9.58 6.62
C ASP A 57 -8.85 8.82 5.29
N GLY A 58 -8.59 7.51 5.32
CA GLY A 58 -8.46 6.65 4.15
C GLY A 58 -7.10 6.74 3.45
N GLU A 59 -6.08 7.27 4.13
CA GLU A 59 -4.71 7.29 3.60
C GLU A 59 -3.97 6.00 3.96
N LEU A 60 -3.18 5.49 3.03
CA LEU A 60 -2.31 4.34 3.25
C LEU A 60 -0.93 4.81 3.71
N VAL A 61 -0.64 4.61 4.98
CA VAL A 61 0.68 4.84 5.56
C VAL A 61 1.55 3.62 5.30
N CYS A 62 2.72 3.85 4.71
CA CYS A 62 3.69 2.82 4.33
C CYS A 62 5.04 3.11 5.01
N SER A 63 5.59 2.11 5.69
CA SER A 63 7.00 2.13 6.12
C SER A 63 7.87 1.44 5.08
N THR A 64 8.94 2.09 4.62
CA THR A 64 9.93 1.50 3.70
C THR A 64 11.25 1.15 4.42
N GLY A 65 11.20 0.95 5.74
CA GLY A 65 12.37 0.69 6.61
C GLY A 65 13.14 1.94 7.03
N HIS A 66 13.26 2.95 6.16
CA HIS A 66 14.00 4.20 6.45
C HIS A 66 13.15 5.46 6.34
N LYS A 67 11.93 5.35 5.80
CA LYS A 67 11.00 6.46 5.55
C LYS A 67 9.58 6.01 5.80
N ILE A 68 8.73 6.99 6.10
CA ILE A 68 7.28 6.82 6.10
C ILE A 68 6.72 7.61 4.91
N ALA A 69 5.88 6.95 4.13
CA ALA A 69 5.11 7.56 3.06
C ALA A 69 3.62 7.48 3.40
N SER A 70 2.87 8.54 3.12
CA SER A 70 1.42 8.50 3.05
C SER A 70 1.00 8.43 1.58
N VAL A 71 0.07 7.55 1.26
CA VAL A 71 -0.45 7.37 -0.09
C VAL A 71 -1.97 7.47 -0.06
N LYS A 72 -2.53 8.45 -0.76
CA LYS A 72 -3.99 8.56 -0.88
C LYS A 72 -4.49 7.48 -1.83
N VAL A 73 -5.29 6.55 -1.33
CA VAL A 73 -5.71 5.35 -2.07
C VAL A 73 -6.50 5.71 -3.34
N ASP A 74 -7.32 6.75 -3.28
CA ASP A 74 -8.18 7.14 -4.41
C ASP A 74 -7.41 7.86 -5.54
N SER A 75 -6.40 8.66 -5.20
CA SER A 75 -5.65 9.45 -6.20
C SER A 75 -4.31 8.82 -6.60
N GLY A 76 -3.79 7.86 -5.82
CA GLY A 76 -2.43 7.33 -6.00
C GLY A 76 -1.33 8.36 -5.70
N THR A 77 -1.69 9.50 -5.08
CA THR A 77 -0.74 10.55 -4.72
C THR A 77 0.09 10.10 -3.53
N VAL A 78 1.42 10.16 -3.67
CA VAL A 78 2.37 9.81 -2.61
C VAL A 78 2.95 11.07 -2.01
N ALA A 79 2.84 11.21 -0.68
CA ALA A 79 3.55 12.20 0.10
C ALA A 79 4.57 11.50 1.01
N PHE A 80 5.83 11.95 0.99
CA PHE A 80 6.88 11.40 1.86
C PHE A 80 7.09 12.31 3.06
N HIS A 81 7.00 11.77 4.27
CA HIS A 81 7.39 12.51 5.45
C HIS A 81 8.87 12.23 5.76
N LYS A 82 9.72 13.23 5.57
CA LYS A 82 11.19 13.10 5.73
C LYS A 82 11.64 12.87 7.18
N SER A 83 10.83 13.22 8.18
CA SER A 83 11.23 13.16 9.59
C SER A 83 10.79 11.88 10.33
N GLY A 84 10.05 10.97 9.68
CA GLY A 84 9.58 9.73 10.31
C GLY A 84 8.53 9.90 11.43
N LEU A 85 8.13 11.13 11.76
CA LEU A 85 7.01 11.39 12.66
C LEU A 85 5.73 11.61 11.84
N LEU A 86 4.79 10.68 11.92
CA LEU A 86 3.38 11.04 11.76
C LEU A 86 3.00 11.80 13.04
N SER A 87 2.84 13.12 12.96
CA SER A 87 2.02 13.81 13.96
C SER A 87 0.57 13.50 13.62
N VAL A 88 -0.04 12.65 14.44
CA VAL A 88 -1.49 12.50 14.52
C VAL A 88 -2.09 13.81 15.00
#